data_AF-A0A959A6K7-F1
#
_entry.id   AF-A0A959A6K7-F1
#
_cell.length_a   1.000
_cell.length_b   1.000
_cell.length_c   1.000
_cell.angle_alpha   90.00
_cell.angle_beta   90.00
_cell.angle_gamma   90.00
#
_symmetry.space_group_name_H-M   'P 1'
#
loop_
_entity.id
_entity.type
_entity.pdbx_description
1 polymer ?
#
loop_
_entity_poly.entity_id
_entity_poly.type
_entity_poly.pdbx_seq_one_letter_code
_entity_poly.pdbx_strand_id
1 'polypeptide(L)'
;MKKFLIPAFLFVTCFATFVHTQPQTHTANPIDARLYEVFDGSYLEKVNTENPFLIQRWNYYLDHAWYITDLPAEKAQAGYPIINLENPEHFNILLVEKEQHLKRDWEKQMIYRIGDSEKALVFYPGKEFNERLNEHLGR
;
A
#
# COMPACT_ATOMS: atom_id res chain seq x y z
N MET A 1 33.30 -46.36 62.55
CA MET A 1 32.30 -46.07 61.49
C MET A 1 31.97 -44.58 61.55
N LYS A 2 32.55 -43.76 60.67
CA LYS A 2 32.30 -42.31 60.61
C LYS A 2 31.63 -42.00 59.28
N LYS A 3 30.42 -41.44 59.35
CA LYS A 3 29.64 -40.92 58.23
C LYS A 3 30.27 -39.60 57.79
N PHE A 4 30.43 -39.39 56.48
CA PHE A 4 30.61 -38.07 55.88
C PHE A 4 29.64 -37.94 54.70
N LEU A 5 28.62 -37.11 54.92
CA LEU A 5 27.80 -36.43 53.92
C LEU A 5 28.57 -35.19 53.49
N ILE A 6 28.81 -34.96 52.18
CA ILE A 6 28.88 -33.61 51.58
C ILE A 6 28.37 -33.69 50.12
N PRO A 7 27.59 -32.69 49.64
CA PRO A 7 26.78 -32.76 48.42
C PRO A 7 27.38 -31.96 47.24
N ALA A 8 26.59 -31.88 46.16
CA ALA A 8 26.57 -30.86 45.09
C ALA A 8 27.49 -31.04 43.88
N PHE A 9 26.86 -31.17 42.70
CA PHE A 9 26.90 -30.09 41.70
C PHE A 9 25.79 -30.31 40.65
N LEU A 10 24.73 -29.51 40.71
CA LEU A 10 23.66 -29.50 39.71
C LEU A 10 24.00 -28.36 38.73
N PHE A 11 24.58 -28.73 37.59
CA PHE A 11 24.99 -27.80 36.54
C PHE A 11 23.75 -27.35 35.77
N VAL A 12 23.14 -26.23 36.19
CA VAL A 12 22.07 -25.58 35.42
C VAL A 12 22.73 -24.68 34.38
N THR A 13 22.92 -25.20 33.17
CA THR A 13 23.30 -24.39 32.00
C THR A 13 22.10 -23.54 31.59
N CYS A 14 22.11 -22.26 31.97
CA CYS A 14 21.27 -21.24 31.36
C CYS A 14 21.68 -21.09 29.89
N PHE A 15 20.90 -21.65 28.97
CA PHE A 15 20.98 -21.31 27.56
C PHE A 15 20.51 -19.86 27.40
N ALA A 16 21.45 -18.92 27.27
CA ALA A 16 21.16 -17.59 26.77
C ALA A 16 20.80 -17.73 25.29
N THR A 17 19.50 -17.78 24.98
CA THR A 17 19.03 -17.62 23.61
C THR A 17 19.25 -16.16 23.21
N PHE A 18 20.38 -15.91 22.56
CA PHE A 18 20.55 -14.69 21.79
C PHE A 18 19.52 -14.74 20.65
N VAL A 19 18.40 -14.06 20.83
CA VAL A 19 17.51 -13.73 19.72
C VAL A 19 18.31 -12.81 18.81
N HIS A 20 18.91 -13.39 17.77
CA HIS A 20 19.54 -12.62 16.71
C HIS A 20 18.42 -12.04 15.85
N THR A 21 17.98 -10.82 16.17
CA THR A 21 17.12 -10.04 15.28
C THR A 21 17.96 -9.74 14.04
N GLN A 22 17.78 -10.51 12.96
CA GLN A 22 18.36 -10.14 11.67
C GLN A 22 17.82 -8.74 11.33
N PRO A 23 18.68 -7.72 11.14
CA PRO A 23 18.23 -6.49 10.53
C PRO A 23 17.71 -6.91 9.15
N GLN A 24 16.41 -6.75 8.92
CA GLN A 24 15.87 -6.87 7.58
C GLN A 24 16.58 -5.78 6.77
N THR A 25 17.55 -6.18 5.96
CA THR A 25 18.08 -5.32 4.91
C THR A 25 16.89 -5.04 4.01
N HIS A 26 16.23 -3.90 4.24
CA HIS A 26 15.23 -3.37 3.34
C HIS A 26 15.95 -3.10 2.03
N THR A 27 15.95 -4.08 1.13
CA THR A 27 16.28 -3.84 -0.26
C THR A 27 15.33 -2.75 -0.72
N ALA A 28 15.88 -1.60 -1.11
CA ALA A 28 15.13 -0.49 -1.66
C ALA A 28 14.14 -1.03 -2.70
N ASN A 29 12.86 -0.73 -2.55
CA ASN A 29 11.87 -1.21 -3.51
C ASN A 29 12.11 -0.47 -4.83
N PRO A 30 12.01 -1.15 -5.98
CA PRO A 30 12.07 -0.44 -7.24
C PRO A 30 10.95 0.60 -7.27
N ILE A 31 11.32 1.86 -7.51
CA ILE A 31 10.37 2.97 -7.61
C ILE A 31 9.66 2.82 -8.96
N ASP A 32 8.33 2.71 -8.96
CA ASP A 32 7.54 2.64 -10.20
C ASP A 32 7.76 3.92 -11.02
N ALA A 33 7.98 3.78 -12.33
CA ALA A 33 8.28 4.89 -13.22
C ALA A 33 7.19 5.97 -13.21
N ARG A 34 5.93 5.59 -13.01
CA ARG A 34 4.78 6.51 -12.94
C ARG A 34 4.88 7.47 -11.75
N LEU A 35 5.62 7.14 -10.70
CA LEU A 35 5.79 8.05 -9.57
C LEU A 35 6.59 9.30 -9.94
N TYR A 36 7.49 9.22 -10.92
CA TYR A 36 8.29 10.37 -11.40
C TYR A 36 7.48 11.38 -12.20
N GLU A 37 6.28 11.02 -12.68
CA GLU A 37 5.36 11.97 -13.32
C GLU A 37 4.68 12.89 -12.30
N VAL A 38 4.64 12.47 -11.03
CA VAL A 38 3.91 13.16 -9.96
C VAL A 38 4.85 13.84 -8.98
N PHE A 39 5.98 13.20 -8.67
CA PHE A 39 6.95 13.61 -7.67
C PHE A 39 8.33 13.84 -8.27
N ASP A 40 9.12 14.70 -7.62
CA ASP A 40 10.51 14.91 -7.98
C ASP A 40 11.37 13.65 -7.72
N GLY A 41 12.32 13.37 -8.61
CA GLY A 41 13.16 12.18 -8.50
C GLY A 41 14.02 12.14 -7.23
N SER A 42 14.61 13.27 -6.84
CA SER A 42 15.44 13.34 -5.62
C SER A 42 14.59 13.13 -4.36
N TYR A 43 13.31 13.55 -4.40
CA TYR A 43 12.36 13.26 -3.34
C TYR A 43 12.04 11.77 -3.25
N LEU A 44 11.79 11.10 -4.38
CA LEU A 44 11.51 9.67 -4.40
C LEU A 44 12.69 8.84 -3.89
N GLU A 45 13.92 9.19 -4.27
CA GLU A 45 15.14 8.55 -3.76
C GLU A 45 15.30 8.70 -2.25
N LYS A 46 15.05 9.93 -1.75
CA LYS A 46 15.06 10.20 -0.31
C LYS A 46 14.01 9.36 0.42
N VAL A 47 12.77 9.34 -0.08
CA VAL A 47 11.69 8.54 0.52
C VAL A 47 12.01 7.04 0.48
N ASN A 48 12.60 6.53 -0.59
CA ASN A 48 12.98 5.12 -0.67
C ASN A 48 14.04 4.73 0.37
N THR A 49 14.91 5.67 0.73
CA THR A 49 15.94 5.47 1.75
C THR A 49 15.37 5.60 3.17
N GLU A 50 14.56 6.64 3.43
CA GLU A 50 14.07 6.97 4.77
C GLU A 50 12.79 6.19 5.16
N ASN A 51 11.94 5.88 4.18
CA ASN A 51 10.66 5.19 4.37
C ASN A 51 10.32 4.33 3.14
N PRO A 52 11.03 3.21 2.92
CA PRO A 52 10.81 2.33 1.77
C PRO A 52 9.39 1.74 1.72
N PHE A 53 8.69 1.66 2.86
CA PHE A 53 7.30 1.23 2.91
C PHE A 53 6.37 2.21 2.19
N LEU A 54 6.65 3.52 2.23
CA LEU A 54 5.83 4.49 1.51
C LEU A 54 5.93 4.31 -0.01
N ILE A 55 7.12 3.96 -0.52
CA ILE A 55 7.29 3.58 -1.94
C ILE A 55 6.47 2.31 -2.26
N GLN A 56 6.53 1.27 -1.43
CA GLN A 56 5.70 0.07 -1.63
C GLN A 56 4.22 0.40 -1.69
N ARG A 57 3.77 1.23 -0.74
CA ARG A 57 2.37 1.67 -0.67
C ARG A 57 1.97 2.41 -1.93
N TRP A 58 2.78 3.34 -2.44
CA TRP A 58 2.47 4.07 -3.67
C TRP A 58 2.52 3.21 -4.91
N ASN A 59 3.50 2.31 -5.03
CA ASN A 59 3.56 1.35 -6.13
C ASN A 59 2.29 0.49 -6.18
N TYR A 60 1.89 -0.08 -5.04
CA TYR A 60 0.67 -0.87 -4.95
C TYR A 60 -0.58 -0.04 -5.28
N TYR A 61 -0.61 1.20 -4.79
CA TYR A 61 -1.72 2.13 -5.00
C TYR A 61 -2.01 2.41 -6.48
N LEU A 62 -0.98 2.49 -7.32
CA LEU A 62 -1.13 2.84 -8.73
C LEU A 62 -2.09 1.91 -9.49
N ASP A 63 -2.20 0.64 -9.07
CA ASP A 63 -3.02 -0.36 -9.77
C ASP A 63 -4.11 -1.01 -8.91
N HIS A 64 -4.06 -0.87 -7.58
CA HIS A 64 -4.91 -1.66 -6.67
C HIS A 64 -5.86 -0.82 -5.81
N ALA A 65 -5.79 0.51 -5.89
CA ALA A 65 -6.67 1.41 -5.13
C ALA A 65 -7.99 1.75 -5.83
N TRP A 66 -8.12 1.34 -7.08
CA TRP A 66 -9.23 1.69 -7.94
C TRP A 66 -9.58 0.55 -8.90
N TYR A 67 -10.74 0.64 -9.51
CA TYR A 67 -11.14 -0.19 -10.64
C TYR A 67 -12.08 0.59 -11.56
N ILE A 68 -12.15 0.18 -12.82
CA ILE A 68 -13.14 0.69 -13.77
C ILE A 68 -14.27 -0.33 -13.91
N THR A 69 -15.50 0.15 -13.88
CA THR A 69 -16.69 -0.69 -14.03
C THR A 69 -17.70 -0.03 -14.95
N ASP A 70 -18.61 -0.82 -15.50
CA ASP A 70 -19.73 -0.28 -16.25
C ASP A 70 -20.69 0.43 -15.29
N LEU A 71 -21.17 1.60 -15.72
CA LEU A 71 -22.11 2.42 -15.01
C LEU A 71 -23.46 2.34 -15.73
N PRO A 72 -24.44 1.56 -15.21
CA PRO A 72 -25.75 1.45 -15.84
C PRO A 72 -26.37 2.83 -16.05
N ALA A 73 -27.05 3.03 -17.18
CA ALA A 73 -27.66 4.32 -17.55
C ALA A 73 -28.57 4.90 -16.44
N GLU A 74 -29.25 4.03 -15.70
CA GLU A 74 -30.08 4.39 -14.53
C GLU A 74 -29.26 5.05 -13.40
N LYS A 75 -28.02 4.61 -13.20
CA LYS A 75 -27.08 5.18 -12.22
C LYS A 75 -26.27 6.34 -12.80
N ALA A 76 -26.17 6.47 -14.12
CA ALA A 76 -25.50 7.60 -14.76
C ALA A 76 -26.19 8.95 -14.45
N GLN A 77 -27.47 8.92 -14.08
CA GLN A 77 -28.24 10.10 -13.63
C GLN A 77 -27.98 10.49 -12.17
N ALA A 78 -27.24 9.69 -11.39
CA ALA A 78 -27.02 9.92 -9.96
C ALA A 78 -26.11 11.13 -9.64
N GLY A 79 -25.71 11.92 -10.64
CA GLY A 79 -24.95 13.15 -10.44
C GLY A 79 -23.50 12.93 -10.00
N TYR A 80 -22.89 11.80 -10.38
CA TYR A 80 -21.47 11.56 -10.11
C TYR A 80 -20.58 12.61 -10.77
N PRO A 81 -19.50 13.07 -10.11
CA PRO A 81 -18.54 13.96 -10.73
C PRO A 81 -17.94 13.31 -12.00
N ILE A 82 -17.73 14.12 -13.03
CA ILE A 82 -17.19 13.67 -14.30
C ILE A 82 -15.68 13.91 -14.31
N ILE A 83 -14.94 12.90 -14.74
CA ILE A 83 -13.50 12.97 -15.00
C ILE A 83 -13.22 12.66 -16.46
N ASN A 84 -12.10 13.15 -16.98
CA ASN A 84 -11.61 12.81 -18.30
C ASN A 84 -10.45 11.81 -18.18
N LEU A 85 -10.53 10.68 -18.87
CA LEU A 85 -9.43 9.73 -18.99
C LEU A 85 -9.20 9.49 -20.48
N GLU A 86 -8.05 9.96 -21.00
CA GLU A 86 -7.71 9.79 -22.42
C GLU A 86 -7.55 8.30 -22.79
N ASN A 87 -6.91 7.53 -21.91
CA ASN A 87 -6.75 6.08 -22.06
C ASN A 87 -7.10 5.36 -20.74
N PRO A 88 -8.35 4.90 -20.57
CA PRO A 88 -8.79 4.24 -19.35
C PRO A 88 -8.07 2.91 -19.03
N GLU A 89 -7.38 2.31 -20.01
CA GLU A 89 -6.62 1.07 -19.79
C GLU A 89 -5.19 1.33 -19.30
N HIS A 90 -4.64 2.51 -19.61
CA HIS A 90 -3.24 2.85 -19.31
C HIS A 90 -3.15 4.31 -18.86
N PHE A 91 -3.20 4.53 -17.56
CA PHE A 91 -3.05 5.86 -16.98
C PHE A 91 -2.39 5.83 -15.59
N ASN A 92 -1.97 7.00 -15.13
CA ASN A 92 -1.40 7.20 -13.80
C ASN A 92 -2.46 7.79 -12.87
N ILE A 93 -3.03 6.97 -11.99
CA ILE A 93 -4.10 7.39 -11.07
C ILE A 93 -3.70 8.56 -10.17
N LEU A 94 -2.44 8.63 -9.72
CA LEU A 94 -1.97 9.71 -8.86
C LEU A 94 -1.88 11.05 -9.61
N LEU A 95 -1.53 11.00 -10.89
CA LEU A 95 -1.54 12.19 -11.75
C LEU A 95 -2.97 12.66 -11.99
N VAL A 96 -3.88 11.75 -12.31
CA VAL A 96 -5.32 12.05 -12.47
C VAL A 96 -5.91 12.67 -11.20
N GLU A 97 -5.61 12.11 -10.02
CA GLU A 97 -6.05 12.68 -8.74
C GLU A 97 -5.59 14.12 -8.55
N LYS A 98 -4.33 14.40 -8.90
CA LYS A 98 -3.74 15.74 -8.78
C LYS A 98 -4.36 16.73 -9.75
N GLU A 99 -4.48 16.37 -11.03
CA GLU A 99 -4.93 17.26 -12.10
C GLU A 99 -6.43 17.54 -12.07
N GLN A 100 -7.23 16.55 -11.68
CA GLN A 100 -8.68 16.64 -11.70
C GLN A 100 -9.29 16.73 -10.30
N HIS A 101 -8.45 16.86 -9.27
CA HIS A 101 -8.82 17.07 -7.87
C HIS A 101 -9.75 15.98 -7.31
N LEU A 102 -9.49 14.72 -7.68
CA LEU A 102 -10.26 13.59 -7.18
C LEU A 102 -10.02 13.46 -5.67
N LYS A 103 -11.10 13.18 -4.95
CA LYS A 103 -11.10 12.95 -3.51
C LYS A 103 -11.19 11.46 -3.23
N ARG A 104 -10.65 11.08 -2.07
CA ARG A 104 -10.82 9.76 -1.48
C ARG A 104 -11.57 9.88 -0.17
N ASP A 105 -12.24 8.79 0.19
CA ASP A 105 -12.89 8.65 1.48
C ASP A 105 -12.32 7.41 2.18
N TRP A 106 -12.23 7.48 3.50
CA TRP A 106 -11.68 6.40 4.32
C TRP A 106 -12.65 5.23 4.45
N GLU A 107 -13.95 5.52 4.55
CA GLU A 107 -15.02 4.56 4.84
C GLU A 107 -15.87 4.23 3.62
N LYS A 108 -15.92 5.12 2.62
CA LYS A 108 -16.81 4.99 1.46
C LYS A 108 -16.06 4.89 0.14
N GLN A 109 -16.70 4.23 -0.82
CA GLN A 109 -16.27 4.27 -2.21
C GLN A 109 -16.50 5.65 -2.81
N MET A 110 -15.57 6.07 -3.66
CA MET A 110 -15.70 7.31 -4.45
C MET A 110 -15.86 6.94 -5.91
N ILE A 111 -16.93 7.41 -6.54
CA ILE A 111 -17.33 7.05 -7.90
C ILE A 111 -17.25 8.29 -8.78
N TYR A 112 -16.55 8.17 -9.90
CA TYR A 112 -16.38 9.22 -10.90
C TYR A 112 -16.80 8.68 -12.27
N ARG A 113 -17.68 9.40 -12.97
CA ARG A 113 -18.07 9.03 -14.35
C ARG A 113 -16.95 9.40 -15.31
N ILE A 114 -16.61 8.51 -16.24
CA ILE A 114 -15.56 8.76 -17.23
C ILE A 114 -16.18 9.42 -18.46
N GLY A 115 -16.01 10.74 -18.61
CA GLY A 115 -16.55 11.54 -19.69
C GLY A 115 -18.05 11.31 -19.92
N ASP A 116 -18.40 11.05 -21.17
CA ASP A 116 -19.75 10.67 -21.61
C ASP A 116 -19.91 9.16 -21.82
N SER A 117 -18.96 8.36 -21.32
CA SER A 117 -19.04 6.90 -21.40
C SER A 117 -19.99 6.32 -20.35
N GLU A 118 -20.43 5.09 -20.57
CA GLU A 118 -21.14 4.26 -19.58
C GLU A 118 -20.16 3.57 -18.62
N LYS A 119 -19.03 4.21 -18.29
CA LYS A 119 -18.02 3.67 -17.38
C LYS A 119 -17.77 4.62 -16.22
N ALA A 120 -17.38 4.04 -15.09
CA ALA A 120 -16.99 4.77 -13.90
C ALA A 120 -15.64 4.28 -13.39
N LEU A 121 -14.82 5.23 -12.94
CA LEU A 121 -13.68 4.99 -12.08
C LEU A 121 -14.17 4.94 -10.63
N VAL A 122 -13.87 3.86 -9.93
CA VAL A 122 -14.27 3.68 -8.54
C VAL A 122 -13.03 3.47 -7.69
N PHE A 123 -12.87 4.30 -6.65
CA PHE A 123 -11.88 4.07 -5.60
C PHE A 123 -12.47 3.17 -4.52
N TYR A 124 -11.67 2.21 -4.06
CA TYR A 124 -11.94 1.51 -2.82
C TYR A 124 -11.90 2.50 -1.63
N PRO A 125 -12.67 2.24 -0.55
CA PRO A 125 -12.48 2.95 0.70
C PRO A 125 -11.03 2.82 1.16
N GLY A 126 -10.49 3.87 1.79
CA GLY A 126 -9.13 3.86 2.31
C GLY A 126 -8.85 2.69 3.27
N LYS A 127 -9.86 2.29 4.06
CA LYS A 127 -9.79 1.11 4.93
C LYS A 127 -9.58 -0.19 4.15
N GLU A 128 -10.40 -0.43 3.12
CA GLU A 128 -10.30 -1.63 2.27
C GLU A 128 -8.98 -1.66 1.49
N PHE A 129 -8.51 -0.51 0.98
CA PHE A 129 -7.20 -0.42 0.36
C PHE A 129 -6.08 -0.87 1.31
N ASN A 130 -6.11 -0.43 2.57
CA ASN A 130 -5.09 -0.81 3.54
C ASN A 130 -5.17 -2.30 3.91
N GLU A 131 -6.36 -2.88 4.00
CA GLU A 131 -6.55 -4.33 4.18
C GLU A 131 -5.92 -5.11 3.02
N ARG A 132 -6.25 -4.75 1.77
CA ARG A 132 -5.67 -5.36 0.56
C ARG A 132 -4.16 -5.22 0.47
N LEU A 133 -3.62 -4.06 0.86
CA LEU A 133 -2.17 -3.83 0.92
C LEU A 133 -1.51 -4.75 1.96
N ASN A 134 -2.11 -4.89 3.15
CA ASN A 134 -1.57 -5.77 4.18
C ASN A 134 -1.59 -7.23 3.72
N GLU A 135 -2.68 -7.68 3.10
CA GLU A 135 -2.79 -9.01 2.49
C GLU A 135 -1.69 -9.23 1.43
N HIS A 136 -1.50 -8.25 0.52
CA HIS A 136 -0.46 -8.30 -0.50
C HIS A 136 0.96 -8.41 0.10
N LEU A 137 1.18 -7.80 1.26
CA LEU A 137 2.46 -7.82 1.98
C LEU A 137 2.58 -8.99 2.97
N GLY A 138 1.56 -9.83 3.11
CA GLY A 138 1.53 -10.96 4.05
C GLY A 138 1.51 -10.53 5.52
N ARG A 139 0.81 -9.44 5.85
CA ARG A 139 0.69 -8.86 7.20
C ARG A 139 -0.69 -9.03 7.81
#